data_AF-S6EUP9-F1
#
_entry.id   AF-S6EUP9-F1
#
_cell.length_a   1.000
_cell.length_b   1.000
_cell.length_c   1.000
_cell.angle_alpha   90.00
_cell.angle_beta   90.00
_cell.angle_gamma   90.00
#
_symmetry.space_group_name_H-M   'P 1'
#
loop_
_entity.id
_entity.type
_entity.pdbx_description
1 polymer ?
#
loop_
_entity_poly.entity_id
_entity_poly.type
_entity_poly.pdbx_seq_one_letter_code
_entity_poly.pdbx_strand_id
1 'polypeptide(L)' 'MKIKFKGIQIHESEKVCFICRNQQEDGIIVGKSLICKSCQDKIVNTNIDNKQYDFYKDKIKKALFSNYNL' A
#
# COMPACT_ATOMS: atom_id res chain seq x y z
N MET A 1 26.28 3.45 -20.60
CA MET A 1 26.46 1.99 -20.81
C MET A 1 25.09 1.33 -20.69
N LYS A 2 24.58 0.73 -21.77
CA LYS A 2 23.24 0.11 -21.82
C LYS A 2 23.37 -1.35 -21.40
N ILE A 3 22.73 -1.75 -20.30
CA ILE A 3 22.62 -3.17 -19.96
C ILE A 3 21.16 -3.59 -20.22
N LYS A 4 20.96 -4.38 -21.28
CA LYS A 4 19.68 -5.01 -21.64
C LYS A 4 19.60 -6.35 -20.92
N PHE A 5 18.76 -6.45 -19.89
CA PHE A 5 18.22 -7.74 -19.46
C PHE A 5 16.83 -7.92 -20.08
N LYS A 6 16.70 -8.93 -20.96
CA LYS A 6 15.42 -9.43 -21.45
C LYS A 6 14.73 -10.16 -20.28
N GLY A 7 13.56 -9.66 -19.87
CA GLY A 7 12.65 -10.37 -18.97
C GLY A 7 12.40 -9.64 -17.66
N ILE A 8 11.15 -9.17 -17.49
CA ILE A 8 10.57 -8.45 -16.34
C ILE A 8 10.97 -6.97 -16.28
N GLN A 9 10.10 -6.12 -16.85
CA GLN A 9 10.08 -4.69 -16.51
C GLN A 9 9.50 -4.57 -15.09
N ILE A 10 10.35 -4.63 -14.06
CA ILE A 10 9.93 -4.23 -12.71
C ILE A 10 9.83 -2.71 -12.75
N HIS A 11 8.62 -2.19 -12.87
CA HIS A 11 8.38 -0.76 -12.78
C HIS A 11 8.80 -0.31 -11.38
N GLU A 12 9.88 0.47 -11.30
CA GLU A 12 10.48 1.01 -10.07
C GLU A 12 9.51 1.88 -9.24
N SER A 13 8.32 2.17 -9.80
CA SER A 13 7.20 2.87 -9.17
C SER A 13 6.29 2.01 -8.27
N GLU A 14 6.44 0.67 -8.22
CA GLU A 14 5.50 -0.21 -7.49
C GLU A 14 5.78 -0.35 -5.98
N LYS A 15 6.90 0.18 -5.50
CA LYS A 15 7.35 0.00 -4.10
C LYS A 15 6.97 1.16 -3.18
N VAL A 16 5.86 1.87 -3.41
CA VAL A 16 5.45 2.99 -2.55
C VAL A 16 4.21 2.63 -1.74
N CYS A 17 4.30 2.75 -0.41
CA CYS A 17 3.16 2.51 0.46
C CYS A 17 2.04 3.53 0.22
N PHE A 18 0.82 3.05 0.01
CA PHE A 18 -0.37 3.87 -0.22
C PHE A 18 -0.74 4.74 1.00
N ILE A 19 -0.40 4.30 2.21
CA ILE A 19 -0.75 4.99 3.46
C ILE A 19 0.29 6.05 3.80
N CYS A 20 1.56 5.67 3.96
CA CYS A 20 2.61 6.56 4.43
C CYS A 20 3.44 7.20 3.31
N ARG A 21 3.24 6.80 2.05
CA ARG A 21 3.97 7.30 0.86
C ARG A 21 5.49 7.09 0.87
N ASN A 22 6.00 6.28 1.80
CA ASN A 22 7.40 5.89 1.82
C ASN A 22 7.67 4.73 0.86
N GLN A 23 8.86 4.73 0.26
CA GLN A 23 9.34 3.60 -0.55
C GLN A 23 9.69 2.43 0.38
N GLN A 24 9.15 1.25 0.09
CA GLN A 24 9.22 0.06 0.91
C GLN A 24 9.16 -1.19 0.03
N GLU A 25 9.96 -2.20 0.35
CA GLU A 25 10.00 -3.44 -0.42
C GLU A 25 9.11 -4.55 0.16
N ASP A 26 8.62 -4.38 1.39
CA ASP A 26 7.89 -5.41 2.15
C ASP A 26 6.52 -4.90 2.64
N GLY A 27 5.55 -5.81 2.72
CA GLY A 27 4.17 -5.55 3.10
C GLY A 27 3.16 -6.41 2.34
N ILE A 28 1.92 -5.92 2.25
CA ILE A 28 0.82 -6.59 1.54
C ILE A 28 0.29 -5.75 0.39
N ILE A 29 -0.26 -6.41 -0.63
CA ILE A 29 -0.99 -5.75 -1.71
C ILE A 29 -2.49 -5.80 -1.40
N VAL A 30 -3.14 -4.63 -1.38
CA VAL A 30 -4.59 -4.49 -1.22
C VAL A 30 -5.13 -3.80 -2.47
N GLY A 31 -5.95 -4.53 -3.26
CA GLY A 31 -6.36 -4.08 -4.58
C GLY A 31 -5.16 -4.00 -5.52
N LYS A 32 -4.77 -2.77 -5.90
CA LYS A 32 -3.54 -2.47 -6.68
C LYS A 32 -2.54 -1.61 -5.90
N SER A 33 -2.72 -1.51 -4.58
CA SER A 33 -1.94 -0.62 -3.73
C SER A 33 -1.07 -1.41 -2.76
N LEU A 34 0.21 -1.04 -2.65
CA LEU A 34 1.10 -1.56 -1.62
C LEU A 34 0.80 -0.93 -0.27
N ILE A 35 0.70 -1.73 0.78
CA ILE A 35 0.68 -1.29 2.17
C ILE A 35 1.89 -1.90 2.85
N CYS A 36 2.85 -1.06 3.24
CA CYS A 36 4.07 -1.57 3.86
C CYS A 36 3.80 -2.25 5.20
N LYS A 37 4.70 -3.15 5.60
CA LYS A 37 4.61 -3.91 6.86
C LYS A 37 4.34 -3.03 8.08
N SER A 38 5.03 -1.89 8.22
CA SER A 38 4.79 -0.97 9.34
C SER A 38 3.35 -0.42 9.38
N CYS A 39 2.76 -0.14 8.22
CA CYS A 39 1.37 0.32 8.16
C CYS A 39 0.40 -0.83 8.42
N GLN A 40 0.66 -2.03 7.90
CA GLN A 40 -0.10 -3.23 8.20
C GLN A 40 -0.15 -3.48 9.71
N ASP A 41 1.00 -3.45 10.39
CA ASP A 41 1.09 -3.69 11.82
C ASP A 41 0.27 -2.66 12.61
N LYS A 42 0.30 -1.38 12.20
CA LYS A 42 -0.55 -0.35 12.80
C LYS A 42 -2.02 -0.65 12.59
N ILE A 43 -2.44 -1.04 11.38
CA ILE A 43 -3.85 -1.35 11.09
C ILE A 43 -4.34 -2.50 11.97
N VAL A 44 -3.61 -3.61 12.02
CA VAL A 44 -4.02 -4.82 12.76
C VAL A 44 -4.06 -4.57 14.27
N ASN A 45 -3.18 -3.71 14.79
CA ASN A 45 -3.09 -3.41 16.22
C ASN A 45 -3.88 -2.15 16.64
N THR A 46 -4.56 -1.46 15.73
CA THR A 46 -5.37 -0.28 16.09
C THR A 46 -6.72 -0.73 16.66
N ASN A 47 -6.95 -0.42 17.94
CA ASN A 47 -8.24 -0.61 18.59
C ASN A 47 -9.33 0.24 17.91
N ILE A 48 -10.56 -0.28 17.81
CA ILE A 48 -11.71 0.39 17.21
C ILE A 48 -12.06 1.73 17.88
N ASP A 49 -11.80 1.88 19.18
CA ASP A 49 -12.04 3.13 19.93
C ASP A 49 -10.94 4.18 19.69
N ASN A 50 -9.87 3.83 18.99
CA ASN A 50 -8.79 4.74 18.68
C ASN A 50 -9.19 5.68 17.54
N LYS A 51 -8.91 6.98 17.70
CA LYS A 51 -9.13 8.02 16.66
C LYS A 51 -8.48 7.70 15.31
N GLN A 52 -7.42 6.87 15.29
CA GLN A 52 -6.76 6.44 14.06
C GLN A 52 -7.48 5.31 13.33
N TYR A 53 -8.42 4.61 13.97
CA TYR A 53 -9.15 3.50 13.36
C TYR A 53 -9.87 3.94 12.10
N ASP A 54 -10.63 5.04 12.17
CA ASP A 54 -11.37 5.57 11.02
C ASP A 54 -10.43 5.99 9.88
N PHE A 55 -9.28 6.57 10.21
CA PHE A 55 -8.26 6.90 9.21
C PHE A 55 -7.79 5.66 8.45
N TYR A 56 -7.43 4.58 9.15
CA TYR A 56 -6.98 3.34 8.51
C TYR A 56 -8.11 2.66 7.74
N LYS A 57 -9.32 2.62 8.30
CA LYS A 57 -10.52 2.09 7.64
C LYS A 57 -10.77 2.79 6.30
N ASP A 58 -10.72 4.11 6.27
CA ASP A 58 -10.95 4.89 5.05
C ASP A 58 -9.83 4.73 4.03
N LYS A 59 -8.57 4.60 4.48
CA LYS A 59 -7.44 4.28 3.58
C LYS A 59 -7.58 2.91 2.95
N ILE A 60 -8.01 1.89 3.70
CA ILE A 60 -8.24 0.54 3.18
C ILE A 60 -9.40 0.52 2.20
N LYS A 61 -10.52 1.20 2.52
CA LYS A 61 -11.64 1.36 1.58
C LYS A 61 -11.16 1.99 0.27
N LYS A 62 -10.37 3.07 0.33
CA LYS A 62 -9.81 3.69 -0.87
C LYS A 62 -8.90 2.73 -1.63
N ALA A 63 -8.03 1.97 -0.97
CA ALA A 63 -7.17 0.99 -1.63
C ALA A 63 -7.97 -0.12 -2.35
N LEU A 64 -9.07 -0.60 -1.76
CA LEU A 64 -9.95 -1.61 -2.32
C LEU A 64 -10.80 -1.08 -3.48
N PHE A 65 -11.38 0.11 -3.31
CA PHE A 65 -12.40 0.65 -4.19
C PHE A 65 -11.92 1.79 -5.08
N SER A 66 -10.62 2.11 -5.14
CA SER A 66 -10.10 3.20 -6.00
C SER A 66 -10.40 3.05 -7.49
N ASN A 67 -10.97 1.90 -7.93
CA ASN A 67 -11.42 1.63 -9.30
C ASN A 67 -12.95 1.58 -9.45
N TYR A 68 -13.72 1.80 -8.39
CA TYR A 68 -15.18 1.88 -8.45
C TYR A 68 -15.60 3.35 -8.42
N ASN A 69 -15.96 3.89 -9.58
CA ASN A 69 -16.82 5.06 -9.65
C ASN A 69 -18.23 4.60 -9.20
N LEU A 70 -18.54 4.79 -7.91
CA LEU A 70 -19.92 4.75 -7.41
C LEU A 70 -20.51 6.14 -7.48
#